data_AF-A0A6M7WSQ6-F1
#
_entry.id   AF-A0A6M7WSQ6-F1
#
_cell.length_a   1.000
_cell.length_b   1.000
_cell.length_c   1.000
_cell.angle_alpha   90.00
_cell.angle_beta   90.00
_cell.angle_gamma   90.00
#
_symmetry.space_group_name_H-M   'P 1'
#
loop_
_entity.id
_entity.type
_entity.pdbx_description
1 polymer ?
#
loop_
_entity_poly.entity_id
_entity_poly.type
_entity_poly.pdbx_seq_one_letter_code
_entity_poly.pdbx_strand_id
1 'polypeptide(L)'
;MSKDKLSRLHTTLVDARAGYETAIDDAETAKLKAMFEQMFAIHGAAHSDIDKALVAKGEKPDESGSFMSTVHKAVISVRSAVTGVDENSLSSFVSGEQRIVEQYDEAIQDELDASTVAMLQYHKSRLLGMITRMQQNAA
;
A
#
# COMPACT_ATOMS: atom_id res chain seq x y z
N MET A 1 13.33 18.34 3.50
CA MET A 1 13.37 16.85 3.48
C MET A 1 11.99 16.30 3.12
N SER A 2 11.40 16.74 2.00
CA SER A 2 10.05 16.33 1.56
C SER A 2 10.02 15.07 0.67
N LYS A 3 11.19 14.61 0.25
CA LYS A 3 11.34 13.51 -0.72
C LYS A 3 11.26 12.14 -0.03
N ASP A 4 11.81 12.06 1.18
CA ASP A 4 11.92 10.82 1.94
C ASP A 4 10.55 10.21 2.27
N LYS A 5 9.50 11.03 2.44
CA LYS A 5 8.17 10.53 2.83
C LYS A 5 7.37 9.97 1.65
N LEU A 6 7.43 10.63 0.48
CA LEU A 6 6.76 10.12 -0.72
C LEU A 6 7.39 8.80 -1.19
N SER A 7 8.71 8.70 -1.18
CA SER A 7 9.43 7.47 -1.55
C SER A 7 9.24 6.36 -0.50
N ARG A 8 9.14 6.70 0.79
CA ARG A 8 8.76 5.75 1.85
C ARG A 8 7.34 5.23 1.67
N LEU A 9 6.37 6.11 1.42
CA LEU A 9 4.99 5.72 1.14
C LEU A 9 4.92 4.80 -0.09
N HIS A 10 5.63 5.14 -1.17
CA HIS A 10 5.74 4.28 -2.36
C HIS A 10 6.21 2.87 -2.01
N THR A 11 7.30 2.77 -1.24
CA THR A 11 7.87 1.49 -0.76
C THR A 11 6.84 0.71 0.05
N THR A 12 6.18 1.35 1.02
CA THR A 12 5.16 0.72 1.86
C THR A 12 3.99 0.18 1.03
N LEU A 13 3.52 0.91 0.01
CA LEU A 13 2.41 0.48 -0.85
C LEU A 13 2.78 -0.73 -1.71
N VAL A 14 4.04 -0.82 -2.13
CA VAL A 14 4.56 -1.99 -2.86
C VAL A 14 4.60 -3.20 -1.95
N ASP A 15 5.12 -3.05 -0.73
CA ASP A 15 5.18 -4.12 0.27
C ASP A 15 3.77 -4.60 0.62
N ALA A 16 2.84 -3.67 0.84
CA ALA A 16 1.43 -3.98 1.10
C ALA A 16 0.81 -4.77 -0.05
N ARG A 17 1.04 -4.34 -1.30
CA ARG A 17 0.55 -5.03 -2.50
C ARG A 17 1.05 -6.47 -2.58
N ALA A 18 2.35 -6.71 -2.35
CA ALA A 18 2.92 -8.06 -2.33
C ALA A 18 2.34 -8.92 -1.19
N GLY A 19 2.08 -8.31 -0.04
CA GLY A 19 1.37 -8.94 1.07
C GLY A 19 -0.03 -9.41 0.68
N TYR A 20 -0.82 -8.57 -0.01
CA TYR A 20 -2.14 -8.97 -0.50
C TYR A 20 -2.09 -10.01 -1.61
N GLU A 21 -1.10 -9.99 -2.49
CA GLU A 21 -0.91 -11.06 -3.48
C GLU A 21 -0.80 -12.42 -2.80
N THR A 22 -0.03 -12.50 -1.72
CA THR A 22 0.09 -13.74 -0.92
C THR A 22 -1.22 -14.05 -0.18
N ALA A 23 -1.85 -13.05 0.45
CA ALA A 23 -3.10 -13.25 1.19
C ALA A 23 -4.28 -13.70 0.30
N ILE A 24 -4.29 -13.36 -0.99
CA ILE A 24 -5.28 -13.81 -1.97
C ILE A 24 -5.21 -15.33 -2.17
N ASP A 25 -3.99 -15.90 -2.20
CA ASP A 25 -3.78 -17.33 -2.37
C ASP A 25 -4.14 -18.11 -1.10
N ASP A 26 -3.93 -17.51 0.08
CA ASP A 26 -4.19 -18.11 1.40
C ASP A 26 -5.57 -17.78 1.99
N ALA A 27 -6.44 -17.08 1.25
CA ALA A 27 -7.76 -16.68 1.71
C ALA A 27 -8.72 -17.87 1.85
N GLU A 28 -9.25 -18.09 3.06
CA GLU A 28 -10.13 -19.24 3.34
C GLU A 28 -11.54 -19.12 2.72
N THR A 29 -11.97 -17.90 2.37
CA THR A 29 -13.29 -17.65 1.80
C THR A 29 -13.23 -16.77 0.55
N ALA A 30 -14.18 -16.98 -0.37
CA ALA A 30 -14.32 -16.14 -1.57
C ALA A 30 -14.56 -14.65 -1.21
N LYS A 31 -15.20 -14.40 -0.05
CA LYS A 31 -15.42 -13.05 0.49
C LYS A 31 -14.10 -12.39 0.89
N LEU A 32 -13.24 -13.08 1.64
CA LEU A 32 -11.90 -12.60 2.01
C LEU A 32 -11.04 -12.37 0.77
N LYS A 33 -11.01 -13.35 -0.15
CA LYS A 33 -10.29 -13.26 -1.42
C LYS A 33 -10.67 -12.01 -2.21
N ALA A 34 -11.97 -11.76 -2.38
CA ALA A 34 -12.46 -10.59 -3.09
C ALA A 34 -12.08 -9.25 -2.41
N MET A 35 -11.95 -9.23 -1.07
CA MET A 35 -11.46 -8.04 -0.37
C MET A 35 -9.96 -7.83 -0.58
N PHE A 36 -9.16 -8.90 -0.52
CA PHE A 36 -7.72 -8.81 -0.75
C PHE A 36 -7.37 -8.47 -2.21
N GLU A 37 -8.13 -8.96 -3.18
CA GLU A 37 -8.02 -8.55 -4.59
C GLU A 37 -8.28 -7.04 -4.77
N GLN A 38 -9.28 -6.49 -4.06
CA GLN A 38 -9.54 -5.05 -4.07
C GLN A 38 -8.39 -4.25 -3.44
N MET A 39 -7.83 -4.73 -2.33
CA MET A 39 -6.68 -4.10 -1.68
C MET A 39 -5.42 -4.14 -2.54
N PHE A 40 -5.15 -5.28 -3.18
CA PHE A 40 -4.08 -5.43 -4.16
C PHE A 40 -4.21 -4.40 -5.30
N ALA A 41 -5.42 -4.21 -5.83
CA ALA A 41 -5.68 -3.24 -6.89
C ALA A 41 -5.56 -1.78 -6.42
N ILE A 42 -6.01 -1.46 -5.20
CA ILE A 42 -5.87 -0.12 -4.61
C ILE A 42 -4.39 0.25 -4.46
N HIS A 43 -3.60 -0.62 -3.83
CA HIS A 43 -2.16 -0.40 -3.65
C HIS A 43 -1.42 -0.37 -4.98
N GLY A 44 -1.79 -1.25 -5.92
CA GLY A 44 -1.30 -1.27 -7.31
C GLY A 44 -1.44 0.07 -8.04
N ALA A 45 -2.64 0.64 -8.01
CA ALA A 45 -2.89 1.93 -8.65
C ALA A 45 -2.11 3.06 -7.96
N ALA A 46 -2.10 3.08 -6.63
CA ALA A 46 -1.44 4.12 -5.86
C ALA A 46 0.08 4.14 -6.07
N HIS A 47 0.75 2.99 -5.95
CA HIS A 47 2.20 2.96 -6.12
C HIS A 47 2.60 3.33 -7.56
N SER A 48 1.82 2.92 -8.58
CA SER A 48 2.11 3.26 -9.97
C SER A 48 2.02 4.76 -10.24
N ASP A 49 1.07 5.46 -9.63
CA ASP A 49 0.95 6.91 -9.81
C ASP A 49 1.99 7.69 -9.01
N ILE A 50 2.35 7.22 -7.82
CA ILE A 50 3.44 7.80 -7.04
C ILE A 50 4.78 7.59 -7.75
N ASP A 51 5.03 6.42 -8.33
CA ASP A 51 6.22 6.12 -9.13
C ASP A 51 6.40 7.13 -10.26
N LYS A 52 5.35 7.37 -11.06
CA LYS A 52 5.36 8.39 -12.13
C LYS A 52 5.67 9.79 -11.58
N ALA A 53 5.13 10.15 -10.42
CA ALA A 53 5.39 11.44 -9.78
C ALA A 53 6.85 11.58 -9.30
N LEU A 54 7.46 10.50 -8.81
CA LEU A 54 8.88 10.45 -8.42
C LEU A 54 9.79 10.57 -9.66
N VAL A 55 9.51 9.84 -10.74
CA VAL A 55 10.24 9.97 -12.03
C VAL A 55 10.16 11.40 -12.56
N ALA A 56 8.96 11.99 -12.59
CA ALA A 56 8.75 13.35 -13.09
C ALA A 56 9.55 14.41 -12.29
N LYS A 57 9.85 14.13 -11.01
CA LYS A 57 10.67 14.98 -10.14
C LYS A 57 12.18 14.77 -10.31
N GLY A 58 12.57 13.97 -11.30
CA GLY A 58 13.96 13.70 -11.62
C GLY A 58 14.62 12.67 -10.71
N GLU A 59 13.85 11.93 -9.90
CA GLU A 59 14.37 10.72 -9.29
C GLU A 59 14.62 9.71 -10.42
N LYS A 60 15.77 9.04 -10.37
CA LYS A 60 16.08 7.96 -11.32
C LYS A 60 15.78 6.62 -10.64
N PRO A 61 15.01 5.74 -11.29
CA PRO A 61 14.92 4.37 -10.84
C PRO A 61 16.33 3.75 -10.83
N ASP A 62 16.55 2.76 -9.96
CA ASP A 62 17.70 1.89 -10.01
C ASP A 62 17.77 1.13 -11.36
N GLU A 63 18.84 0.37 -11.58
CA GLU A 63 19.10 -0.32 -12.85
C GLU A 63 17.99 -1.30 -13.28
N SER A 64 17.09 -1.70 -12.38
CA SER A 64 15.91 -2.52 -12.70
C SER A 64 14.72 -1.73 -13.25
N GLY A 65 14.83 -0.40 -13.36
CA GLY A 65 13.70 0.48 -13.69
C GLY A 65 12.79 0.73 -12.50
N SER A 66 13.27 0.48 -11.28
CA SER A 66 12.49 0.58 -10.05
C SER A 66 13.12 1.55 -9.05
N PHE A 67 12.37 2.34 -8.28
CA PHE A 67 12.95 3.10 -7.14
C PHE A 67 13.30 2.20 -5.94
N MET A 68 13.35 0.87 -6.14
CA MET A 68 13.27 -0.16 -5.12
C MET A 68 14.61 -0.72 -4.64
N SER A 69 15.74 -0.03 -4.81
CA SER A 69 17.01 -0.54 -4.26
C SER A 69 16.94 -0.77 -2.74
N THR A 70 15.97 -0.16 -2.06
CA THR A 70 15.79 -0.21 -0.59
C THR A 70 14.53 -0.94 -0.13
N VAL A 71 13.73 -1.56 -1.00
CA VAL A 71 12.68 -2.50 -0.54
C VAL A 71 13.43 -3.70 0.04
N HIS A 72 13.60 -3.64 1.36
CA HIS A 72 14.33 -4.63 2.14
C HIS A 72 13.71 -6.01 1.93
N LYS A 73 14.48 -7.04 2.30
CA LYS A 73 14.06 -8.43 2.56
C LYS A 73 12.78 -8.60 3.43
N ALA A 74 12.12 -7.50 3.83
CA ALA A 74 10.83 -7.46 4.52
C ALA A 74 9.70 -8.14 3.74
N VAL A 75 9.70 -8.08 2.40
CA VAL A 75 8.73 -8.83 1.55
C VAL A 75 8.82 -10.33 1.81
N ILE A 76 10.02 -10.86 2.07
CA ILE A 76 10.23 -12.29 2.37
C ILE A 76 9.67 -12.65 3.77
N SER A 77 9.75 -11.75 4.77
CA SER A 77 9.25 -12.08 6.11
C SER A 77 7.73 -12.06 6.19
N VAL A 78 7.05 -11.19 5.44
CA VAL A 78 5.57 -11.21 5.32
C VAL A 78 5.12 -12.50 4.64
N ARG A 79 5.80 -12.92 3.56
CA ARG A 79 5.54 -14.18 2.85
C ARG A 79 5.68 -15.44 3.71
N SER A 80 6.46 -15.36 4.80
CA SER A 80 6.74 -16.51 5.67
C SER A 80 5.78 -16.62 6.87
N ALA A 81 4.99 -15.57 7.15
CA ALA A 81 4.21 -15.44 8.38
C ALA A 81 2.69 -15.56 8.16
N VAL A 82 2.24 -15.61 6.90
CA VAL A 82 0.82 -15.66 6.53
C VAL A 82 0.52 -17.07 6.03
N THR A 83 -0.12 -17.89 6.86
CA THR A 83 -0.70 -19.18 6.46
C THR A 83 -2.07 -19.30 7.11
N GLY A 84 -3.13 -19.53 6.32
CA GLY A 84 -4.51 -19.60 6.81
C GLY A 84 -5.07 -18.24 7.22
N VAL A 85 -5.42 -17.41 6.23
CA VAL A 85 -6.00 -16.08 6.49
C VAL A 85 -7.51 -16.20 6.66
N ASP A 86 -7.94 -16.12 7.91
CA ASP A 86 -9.33 -16.15 8.35
C ASP A 86 -9.87 -14.74 8.69
N GLU A 87 -11.14 -14.65 9.12
CA GLU A 87 -11.74 -13.35 9.49
C GLU A 87 -11.07 -12.71 10.72
N ASN A 88 -10.46 -13.51 11.62
CA ASN A 88 -9.72 -12.99 12.78
C ASN A 88 -8.47 -12.20 12.36
N SER A 89 -7.88 -12.59 11.23
CA SER A 89 -6.71 -11.95 10.64
C SER A 89 -7.01 -10.55 10.08
N LEU A 90 -8.26 -10.24 9.72
CA LEU A 90 -8.65 -8.94 9.14
C LEU A 90 -8.32 -7.74 10.04
N SER A 91 -8.41 -7.91 11.37
CA SER A 91 -8.06 -6.86 12.34
C SER A 91 -6.61 -6.38 12.22
N SER A 92 -5.69 -7.32 11.92
CA SER A 92 -4.27 -7.05 11.72
C SER A 92 -4.02 -6.34 10.39
N PHE A 93 -4.69 -6.76 9.32
CA PHE A 93 -4.63 -6.06 8.02
C PHE A 93 -5.16 -4.63 8.16
N VAL A 94 -6.34 -4.42 8.76
CA VAL A 94 -6.92 -3.09 9.02
C VAL A 94 -5.94 -2.20 9.77
N SER A 95 -5.29 -2.73 10.81
CA SER A 95 -4.29 -1.98 11.59
C SER A 95 -3.04 -1.63 10.77
N GLY A 96 -2.61 -2.53 9.88
CA GLY A 96 -1.57 -2.25 8.89
C GLY A 96 -1.93 -1.09 7.97
N GLU A 97 -3.14 -1.12 7.41
CA GLU A 97 -3.64 -0.10 6.50
C GLU A 97 -3.83 1.26 7.14
N GLN A 98 -4.25 1.32 8.41
CA GLN A 98 -4.32 2.57 9.16
C GLN A 98 -2.95 3.26 9.27
N ARG A 99 -1.85 2.50 9.42
CA ARG A 99 -0.49 3.07 9.38
C ARG A 99 -0.11 3.58 8.00
N ILE A 100 -0.63 2.99 6.93
CA ILE A 100 -0.43 3.51 5.57
C ILE A 100 -1.18 4.83 5.38
N VAL A 101 -2.40 4.94 5.93
CA VAL A 101 -3.17 6.20 5.95
C VAL A 101 -2.39 7.32 6.65
N GLU A 102 -1.71 7.03 7.76
CA GLU A 102 -0.82 7.99 8.44
C GLU A 102 0.34 8.42 7.54
N GLN A 103 0.97 7.50 6.81
CA GLN A 103 2.02 7.84 5.85
C GLN A 103 1.51 8.72 4.69
N TYR A 104 0.27 8.54 4.25
CA TYR A 104 -0.37 9.47 3.31
C TYR A 104 -0.47 10.87 3.92
N ASP A 105 -0.90 11.00 5.17
CA ASP A 105 -0.99 12.29 5.85
C ASP A 105 0.37 12.97 5.97
N GLU A 106 1.40 12.21 6.36
CA GLU A 106 2.76 12.72 6.45
C GLU A 106 3.30 13.19 5.09
N ALA A 107 3.03 12.45 4.01
CA ALA A 107 3.48 12.79 2.66
C ALA A 107 2.69 13.99 2.07
N ILE A 108 1.41 14.14 2.40
CA ILE A 108 0.59 15.28 1.95
C ILE A 108 1.06 16.61 2.58
N GLN A 109 1.62 16.55 3.79
CA GLN A 109 2.15 17.73 4.50
C GLN A 109 3.48 18.24 3.93
N ASP A 110 4.13 17.47 3.06
CA ASP A 110 5.39 17.86 2.45
C ASP A 110 5.19 18.87 1.30
N GLU A 111 6.27 19.57 0.93
CA GLU A 111 6.27 20.51 -0.20
C GLU A 111 6.17 19.76 -1.53
N LEU A 112 4.94 19.45 -1.93
CA LEU A 112 4.57 18.79 -3.17
C LEU A 112 3.76 19.74 -4.06
N ASP A 113 3.83 19.55 -5.37
CA ASP A 113 2.94 20.20 -6.31
C ASP A 113 1.47 19.79 -6.10
N ALA A 114 0.55 20.69 -6.43
CA ALA A 114 -0.88 20.49 -6.21
C ALA A 114 -1.44 19.22 -6.88
N SER A 115 -0.91 18.84 -8.05
CA SER A 115 -1.28 17.59 -8.73
C SER A 115 -0.90 16.35 -7.93
N THR A 116 0.31 16.31 -7.36
CA THR A 116 0.74 15.20 -6.51
C THR A 116 -0.09 15.14 -5.23
N VAL A 117 -0.37 16.28 -4.58
CA VAL A 117 -1.23 16.33 -3.39
C VAL A 117 -2.62 15.79 -3.69
N ALA A 118 -3.24 16.21 -4.80
CA ALA A 118 -4.56 15.73 -5.20
C ALA A 118 -4.57 14.22 -5.48
N MET A 119 -3.53 13.70 -6.14
CA MET A 119 -3.37 12.25 -6.38
C MET A 119 -3.25 11.46 -5.07
N LEU A 120 -2.46 11.94 -4.11
CA LEU A 120 -2.33 11.30 -2.80
C LEU A 120 -3.66 11.30 -2.02
N GLN A 121 -4.38 12.42 -2.02
CA GLN A 121 -5.69 12.52 -1.38
C GLN A 121 -6.70 11.55 -2.01
N TYR A 122 -6.72 11.44 -3.34
CA TYR A 122 -7.58 10.50 -4.06
C TYR A 122 -7.33 9.04 -3.63
N HIS A 123 -6.07 8.60 -3.62
CA HIS A 123 -5.74 7.23 -3.21
C HIS A 123 -5.99 6.98 -1.73
N LYS A 124 -5.68 7.96 -0.86
CA LYS A 124 -6.01 7.91 0.58
C LYS A 124 -7.51 7.70 0.82
N SER A 125 -8.37 8.45 0.12
CA SER A 125 -9.83 8.31 0.25
C SER A 125 -10.34 6.93 -0.19
N ARG A 126 -9.77 6.38 -1.27
CA ARG A 126 -10.10 5.01 -1.72
C ARG A 126 -9.70 3.96 -0.68
N LEU A 127 -8.49 4.10 -0.12
CA LEU A 127 -8.00 3.21 0.92
C LEU A 127 -8.90 3.27 2.17
N LEU A 128 -9.23 4.46 2.66
CA LEU A 128 -10.15 4.63 3.79
C LEU A 128 -11.51 3.96 3.58
N GLY A 129 -12.10 4.10 2.38
CA GLY A 129 -13.36 3.44 2.05
C GLY A 129 -13.26 1.91 2.12
N MET A 130 -12.13 1.34 1.69
CA MET A 130 -11.91 -0.10 1.77
C MET A 130 -11.62 -0.57 3.20
N ILE A 131 -10.86 0.20 3.99
CA ILE A 131 -10.65 -0.07 5.42
C ILE A 131 -11.99 -0.14 6.15
N THR A 132 -12.88 0.82 5.92
CA THR A 132 -14.23 0.82 6.53
C THR A 132 -15.01 -0.45 6.16
N ARG A 133 -14.93 -0.89 4.90
CA ARG A 133 -15.54 -2.15 4.46
C ARG A 133 -14.93 -3.35 5.18
N MET A 134 -13.61 -3.43 5.30
CA MET A 134 -12.95 -4.53 6.01
C MET A 134 -13.34 -4.58 7.49
N GLN A 135 -13.42 -3.43 8.16
CA GLN A 135 -13.84 -3.32 9.57
C GLN A 135 -15.25 -3.86 9.79
N GLN A 136 -16.19 -3.58 8.89
CA GLN A 136 -17.56 -4.11 8.97
C GLN A 136 -17.64 -5.63 8.80
N ASN A 137 -16.59 -6.25 8.25
CA ASN A 137 -16.52 -7.68 7.97
C ASN A 137 -15.57 -8.43 8.93
N ALA A 138 -14.96 -7.73 9.89
CA ALA A 138 -14.08 -8.30 10.91
C ALA A 138 -14.78 -8.50 12.28
N ALA A 139 -16.11 -8.33 12.33
CA ALA A 139 -16.94 -8.36 13.53
C ALA A 139 -17.79 -9.62 13.62
#